data_AF-A0A4P7KZJ3-F1
#
_entry.id   AF-A0A4P7KZJ3-F1
#
_cell.length_a   1.000
_cell.length_b   1.000
_cell.length_c   1.000
_cell.angle_alpha   90.00
_cell.angle_beta   90.00
_cell.angle_gamma   90.00
#
_symmetry.space_group_name_H-M   'P 1'
#
loop_
_entity.id
_entity.type
_entity.pdbx_description
1 polymer ?
#
loop_
_entity_poly.entity_id
_entity_poly.type
_entity_poly.pdbx_seq_one_letter_code
_entity_poly.pdbx_strand_id
1 'polypeptide(L)'
;METIRQDYVAYIATILQLAGEKETQLKAKQIFALEKSLAKVHWTPESARDTLKNYHPMSLSQLNKFTPDYQWQGFIQQWKLSDEQLAKVIVENDSAVQQLAKILANTPVSTLQDYLLFHYLSSKANYLNEAFSDARFNFYSS
;
A
#
# COMPACT_ATOMS: atom_id res chain seq x y z
N MET A 1 -17.57 13.31 5.20
CA MET A 1 -16.22 13.05 4.63
C MET A 1 -15.10 13.27 5.63
N GLU A 2 -15.14 14.30 6.50
CA GLU A 2 -14.10 14.44 7.52
C GLU A 2 -14.24 13.40 8.65
N THR A 3 -15.47 13.12 9.07
CA THR A 3 -15.79 12.11 10.09
C THR A 3 -15.27 10.72 9.71
N ILE A 4 -15.57 10.22 8.51
CA ILE A 4 -15.12 8.88 8.08
C ILE A 4 -13.58 8.72 8.03
N ARG A 5 -12.83 9.81 7.78
CA ARG A 5 -11.36 9.78 7.84
C ARG A 5 -10.86 9.72 9.27
N GLN A 6 -11.51 10.44 10.18
CA GLN A 6 -11.18 10.40 11.61
C GLN A 6 -11.50 9.01 12.18
N ASP A 7 -12.66 8.45 11.83
CA ASP A 7 -13.07 7.10 12.21
C ASP A 7 -12.10 6.05 11.68
N TYR A 8 -11.58 6.24 10.47
CA TYR A 8 -10.59 5.35 9.89
C TYR A 8 -9.24 5.40 10.62
N VAL A 9 -8.76 6.60 11.00
CA VAL A 9 -7.57 6.75 11.83
C VAL A 9 -7.77 6.09 13.20
N ALA A 10 -8.95 6.24 13.80
CA ALA A 10 -9.29 5.55 15.04
C ALA A 10 -9.28 4.03 14.86
N TYR A 11 -9.87 3.52 13.77
CA TYR A 11 -9.86 2.11 13.43
C TYR A 11 -8.44 1.54 13.27
N ILE A 12 -7.55 2.23 12.56
CA ILE A 12 -6.13 1.82 12.44
C ILE A 12 -5.49 1.70 13.83
N ALA A 13 -5.68 2.72 14.68
CA ALA A 13 -5.11 2.73 16.03
C ALA A 13 -5.65 1.57 16.88
N THR A 14 -6.94 1.25 16.78
CA THR A 14 -7.57 0.12 17.48
C THR A 14 -6.97 -1.21 17.04
N ILE A 15 -6.82 -1.46 15.74
CA ILE A 15 -6.22 -2.71 15.23
C ILE A 15 -4.79 -2.88 15.73
N LEU A 16 -3.98 -1.81 15.70
CA LEU A 16 -2.61 -1.85 16.21
C LEU A 16 -2.57 -2.06 17.73
N GLN A 17 -3.49 -1.45 18.48
CA GLN A 17 -3.56 -1.63 19.93
C GLN A 17 -3.91 -3.07 20.31
N LEU A 18 -4.86 -3.69 19.60
CA LEU A 18 -5.20 -5.10 19.80
C LEU A 18 -4.03 -6.04 19.46
N ALA A 19 -3.12 -5.61 18.59
CA ALA A 19 -1.88 -6.33 18.30
C ALA A 19 -0.77 -6.12 19.33
N GLY A 20 -0.98 -5.28 20.35
CA GLY A 20 -0.01 -4.97 21.40
C GLY A 20 1.02 -3.89 21.01
N GLU A 21 0.79 -3.17 19.91
CA GLU A 21 1.67 -2.08 19.48
C GLU A 21 1.57 -0.86 20.42
N LYS A 22 2.65 -0.08 20.46
CA LYS A 22 2.74 1.19 21.21
C LYS A 22 2.59 2.38 20.27
N GLU A 23 2.32 3.56 20.84
CA GLU A 23 2.18 4.82 20.07
C GLU A 23 1.16 4.70 18.91
N THR A 24 0.10 3.90 19.11
CA THR A 24 -0.81 3.50 18.04
C THR A 24 -1.52 4.66 17.36
N GLN A 25 -1.79 5.75 18.10
CA GLN A 25 -2.35 6.98 17.56
C GLN A 25 -1.38 7.73 16.64
N LEU A 26 -0.09 7.73 16.96
CA LEU A 26 0.95 8.31 16.10
C LEU A 26 1.12 7.46 14.84
N LYS A 27 1.24 6.14 15.01
CA LYS A 27 1.35 5.18 13.90
C LYS A 27 0.16 5.28 12.94
N ALA A 28 -1.06 5.35 13.48
CA ALA A 28 -2.28 5.48 12.68
C ALA A 28 -2.28 6.76 11.83
N LYS A 29 -1.84 7.89 12.37
CA LYS A 29 -1.72 9.14 11.60
C LYS A 29 -0.67 9.04 10.50
N GLN A 30 0.46 8.37 10.77
CA GLN A 30 1.51 8.15 9.77
C GLN A 30 1.05 7.22 8.64
N ILE A 31 0.37 6.12 8.98
CA ILE A 31 -0.25 5.20 8.02
C ILE A 31 -1.27 5.95 7.15
N PHE A 32 -2.19 6.70 7.76
CA PHE A 32 -3.17 7.47 7.01
C PHE A 32 -2.53 8.55 6.11
N ALA A 33 -1.47 9.20 6.58
CA ALA A 33 -0.73 10.18 5.78
C ALA A 33 -0.06 9.52 4.57
N LEU A 34 0.54 8.34 4.76
CA LEU A 34 1.08 7.51 3.68
C LEU A 34 -0.02 7.16 2.68
N GLU A 35 -1.11 6.53 3.12
CA GLU A 35 -2.23 6.15 2.24
C GLU A 35 -2.80 7.34 1.48
N LYS A 36 -2.96 8.51 2.13
CA LYS A 36 -3.41 9.73 1.49
C LYS A 36 -2.43 10.22 0.41
N SER A 37 -1.12 10.03 0.61
CA SER A 37 -0.12 10.36 -0.40
C SER A 37 -0.18 9.41 -1.61
N LEU A 38 -0.37 8.10 -1.37
CA LEU A 38 -0.55 7.10 -2.42
C LEU A 38 -1.83 7.37 -3.22
N ALA A 39 -2.94 7.64 -2.53
CA ALA A 39 -4.24 7.91 -3.15
C ALA A 39 -4.23 9.17 -4.04
N LYS A 40 -3.40 10.18 -3.73
CA LYS A 40 -3.30 11.41 -4.53
C LYS A 40 -2.67 11.18 -5.92
N VAL A 41 -1.84 10.15 -6.05
CA VAL A 41 -1.11 9.86 -7.28
C VAL A 41 -1.73 8.73 -8.09
N HIS A 42 -2.76 8.07 -7.55
CA HIS A 42 -3.55 7.09 -8.28
C HIS A 42 -4.26 7.74 -9.47
N TRP A 43 -4.36 6.98 -10.56
CA TRP A 43 -5.19 7.36 -11.70
C TRP A 43 -6.65 7.46 -11.30
N THR A 44 -7.37 8.35 -12.00
CA THR A 44 -8.82 8.37 -11.86
C THR A 44 -9.41 7.09 -12.44
N PRO A 45 -10.59 6.63 -11.97
CA PRO A 45 -11.26 5.47 -12.54
C PRO A 45 -11.49 5.58 -14.06
N GLU A 46 -11.69 6.79 -14.58
CA GLU A 46 -11.88 7.04 -16.01
C GLU A 46 -10.59 6.79 -16.80
N SER A 47 -9.45 7.22 -16.25
CA SER A 47 -8.13 7.06 -16.88
C SER A 47 -7.71 5.58 -16.93
N ALA A 48 -8.02 4.83 -15.87
CA ALA A 48 -7.70 3.40 -15.77
C ALA A 48 -8.50 2.49 -16.72
N ARG A 49 -9.59 2.96 -17.32
CA ARG A 49 -10.40 2.19 -18.28
C ARG A 49 -9.83 2.17 -19.71
N ASP A 50 -8.84 3.03 -20.00
CA ASP A 50 -8.17 3.08 -21.29
C ASP A 50 -7.11 1.97 -21.36
N THR A 51 -7.46 0.84 -21.97
CA THR A 51 -6.61 -0.36 -22.03
C THR A 51 -5.32 -0.14 -22.80
N LEU A 52 -5.31 0.75 -23.80
CA LEU A 52 -4.10 1.06 -24.56
C LEU A 52 -3.13 1.90 -23.72
N LYS A 53 -3.65 2.85 -22.94
CA LYS A 53 -2.86 3.61 -21.97
C LYS A 53 -2.46 2.80 -20.74
N ASN A 54 -3.09 1.66 -20.45
CA ASN A 54 -2.73 0.86 -19.30
C ASN A 54 -1.68 -0.23 -19.61
N TYR A 55 -1.16 -0.27 -20.84
CA TYR A 55 -0.24 -1.32 -21.29
C TYR A 55 1.15 -0.77 -21.64
N HIS A 56 2.05 -0.75 -20.65
CA HIS A 56 3.43 -0.31 -20.85
C HIS A 56 4.43 -1.46 -20.67
N PRO A 57 4.73 -2.23 -21.72
CA PRO A 57 5.70 -3.31 -21.64
C PRO A 57 7.12 -2.74 -21.51
N MET A 58 7.86 -3.21 -20.51
CA MET A 58 9.22 -2.82 -20.19
C MET A 58 10.08 -4.07 -19.92
N SER A 59 11.36 -4.01 -20.29
CA SER A 59 12.39 -4.87 -19.71
C SER A 59 12.68 -4.46 -18.27
N LEU A 60 13.30 -5.35 -17.48
CA LEU A 60 13.77 -5.02 -16.14
C LEU A 60 14.70 -3.78 -16.11
N SER A 61 15.57 -3.63 -17.12
CA SER A 61 16.45 -2.46 -17.22
C SER A 61 15.67 -1.16 -17.43
N GLN A 62 14.63 -1.19 -18.27
CA GLN A 62 13.74 -0.05 -18.47
C GLN A 62 12.94 0.28 -17.21
N LEU A 63 12.43 -0.74 -16.50
CA LEU A 63 11.74 -0.56 -15.23
C LEU A 63 12.62 0.13 -14.18
N ASN A 64 13.86 -0.33 -14.02
CA ASN A 64 14.82 0.30 -13.09
C ASN A 64 15.10 1.77 -13.44
N LYS A 65 15.17 2.12 -14.73
CA LYS A 65 15.31 3.53 -15.17
C LYS A 65 14.04 4.34 -14.97
N PHE A 66 12.87 3.70 -15.09
CA PHE A 66 11.56 4.33 -14.94
C PHE A 66 11.26 4.67 -13.48
N THR A 67 11.69 3.83 -12.54
CA THR A 67 11.52 4.00 -11.09
C THR A 67 12.88 4.01 -10.37
N PRO A 68 13.74 5.02 -10.60
CA PRO A 68 15.12 5.01 -10.10
C PRO A 68 15.22 5.03 -8.56
N ASP A 69 14.18 5.54 -7.90
CA ASP A 69 14.13 5.63 -6.44
C ASP A 69 13.81 4.27 -5.77
N TYR A 70 13.33 3.27 -6.53
CA TYR A 70 12.88 1.98 -5.98
C TYR A 70 13.82 0.82 -6.35
N GLN A 71 14.23 0.06 -5.34
CA GLN A 71 15.20 -1.04 -5.46
C GLN A 71 14.50 -2.38 -5.75
N TRP A 72 14.19 -2.64 -7.02
CA TRP A 72 13.50 -3.88 -7.44
C TRP A 72 14.27 -5.17 -7.14
N GLN A 73 15.59 -5.09 -7.00
CA GLN A 73 16.45 -6.26 -6.79
C GLN A 73 16.05 -7.07 -5.55
N GLY A 74 15.72 -6.39 -4.44
CA GLY A 74 15.30 -7.06 -3.20
C GLY A 74 13.98 -7.81 -3.38
N PHE A 75 13.03 -7.21 -4.10
CA PHE A 75 11.76 -7.86 -4.45
C PHE A 75 12.01 -9.10 -5.32
N ILE A 76 12.79 -8.96 -6.38
CA ILE A 76 13.09 -10.04 -7.33
C ILE A 76 13.73 -11.24 -6.62
N GLN A 77 14.70 -11.00 -5.75
CA GLN A 77 15.38 -12.05 -4.98
C GLN A 77 14.44 -12.75 -4.01
N GLN A 78 13.63 -11.98 -3.27
CA GLN A 78 12.68 -12.54 -2.30
C GLN A 78 11.62 -13.42 -2.97
N TRP A 79 11.15 -13.01 -4.14
CA TRP A 79 10.14 -13.73 -4.92
C TRP A 79 10.71 -14.79 -5.86
N LYS A 80 12.05 -14.94 -5.92
CA LYS A 80 12.76 -15.91 -6.75
C LYS A 80 12.35 -15.85 -8.23
N LEU A 81 12.17 -14.64 -8.75
CA LEU A 81 11.79 -14.44 -10.15
C LEU A 81 12.98 -14.68 -11.07
N SER A 82 12.78 -15.46 -12.14
CA SER A 82 13.81 -15.72 -13.15
C SER A 82 13.90 -14.60 -14.19
N ASP A 83 15.03 -14.53 -14.90
CA ASP A 83 15.21 -13.60 -16.02
C ASP A 83 14.16 -13.81 -17.13
N GLU A 84 13.73 -15.05 -17.36
CA GLU A 84 12.66 -15.36 -18.31
C GLU A 84 11.32 -14.75 -17.88
N GLN A 85 10.98 -14.85 -16.59
CA GLN A 85 9.77 -14.23 -16.04
C GLN A 85 9.83 -12.70 -16.07
N LEU A 86 11.04 -12.13 -16.03
CA LEU A 86 11.29 -10.68 -16.06
C LEU A 86 11.63 -10.15 -17.46
N ALA A 87 11.60 -11.01 -18.48
CA ALA A 87 11.88 -10.62 -19.87
C ALA A 87 10.91 -9.54 -20.37
N LYS A 88 9.68 -9.55 -19.85
CA LYS A 88 8.66 -8.55 -20.14
C LYS A 88 7.80 -8.28 -18.91
N VAL A 89 7.97 -7.10 -18.31
CA VAL A 89 7.12 -6.56 -17.25
C VAL A 89 6.11 -5.62 -17.88
N ILE A 90 4.82 -5.81 -17.61
CA ILE A 90 3.77 -4.88 -18.02
C ILE A 90 3.53 -3.93 -16.87
N VAL A 91 3.86 -2.65 -17.06
CA VAL A 91 3.55 -1.60 -16.09
C VAL A 91 2.18 -1.03 -16.44
N GLU A 92 1.25 -1.16 -15.50
CA GLU A 92 -0.07 -0.55 -15.55
C GLU A 92 -0.04 0.79 -14.78
N ASN A 93 -0.88 1.75 -15.17
CA ASN A 93 -0.99 3.07 -14.56
C ASN A 93 0.39 3.75 -14.38
N ASP A 94 1.18 3.80 -15.45
CA ASP A 94 2.62 4.04 -15.42
C ASP A 94 3.06 5.26 -14.58
N SER A 95 2.43 6.42 -14.78
CA SER A 95 2.72 7.65 -14.05
C SER A 95 2.33 7.59 -12.57
N ALA A 96 1.35 6.74 -12.21
CA ALA A 96 1.08 6.44 -10.81
C ALA A 96 2.21 5.56 -10.24
N VAL A 97 2.63 4.51 -10.95
CA VAL A 97 3.72 3.62 -10.51
C VAL A 97 5.02 4.39 -10.25
N GLN A 98 5.39 5.31 -11.13
CA GLN A 98 6.58 6.15 -10.94
C GLN A 98 6.50 6.99 -9.66
N GLN A 99 5.35 7.61 -9.40
CA GLN A 99 5.16 8.43 -8.21
C GLN A 99 5.04 7.59 -6.93
N LEU A 100 4.37 6.44 -6.99
CA LEU A 100 4.27 5.49 -5.89
C LEU A 100 5.65 4.97 -5.48
N ALA A 101 6.49 4.61 -6.46
CA ALA A 101 7.87 4.19 -6.22
C ALA A 101 8.66 5.24 -5.42
N LYS A 102 8.52 6.51 -5.80
CA LYS A 102 9.14 7.64 -5.08
C LYS A 102 8.57 7.83 -3.68
N ILE A 103 7.26 7.73 -3.49
CA ILE A 103 6.64 7.84 -2.16
C ILE A 103 7.16 6.74 -1.24
N LEU A 104 7.16 5.49 -1.71
CA LEU A 104 7.62 4.33 -0.93
C LEU A 104 9.11 4.44 -0.58
N ALA A 105 9.95 4.83 -1.53
CA ALA A 105 11.39 5.02 -1.30
C ALA A 105 11.70 6.08 -0.22
N ASN A 106 10.87 7.13 -0.13
CA ASN A 106 11.03 8.21 0.84
C ASN A 106 10.28 7.99 2.16
N THR A 107 9.51 6.91 2.27
CA THR A 107 8.76 6.60 3.50
C THR A 107 9.66 5.86 4.49
N PRO A 108 9.70 6.25 5.77
CA PRO A 108 10.47 5.51 6.78
C PRO A 108 10.06 4.04 6.83
N VAL A 109 11.05 3.14 6.92
CA VAL A 109 10.81 1.68 6.97
C VAL A 109 9.88 1.30 8.12
N SER A 110 9.97 1.98 9.27
CA SER A 110 9.05 1.76 10.40
C SER A 110 7.59 2.02 10.02
N THR A 111 7.31 3.10 9.29
CA THR A 111 5.95 3.40 8.80
C THR A 111 5.48 2.38 7.77
N LEU A 112 6.37 1.88 6.91
CA LEU A 112 6.03 0.81 5.96
C LEU A 112 5.70 -0.51 6.69
N GLN A 113 6.45 -0.85 7.74
CA GLN A 113 6.18 -2.02 8.58
C GLN A 113 4.84 -1.89 9.30
N ASP A 114 4.56 -0.73 9.91
CA ASP A 114 3.30 -0.46 10.59
C ASP A 114 2.10 -0.51 9.61
N TYR A 115 2.24 0.04 8.41
CA TYR A 115 1.26 -0.04 7.32
C TYR A 115 0.95 -1.49 6.95
N LEU A 116 1.98 -2.29 6.70
CA LEU A 116 1.82 -3.71 6.34
C LEU A 116 1.19 -4.52 7.48
N LEU A 117 1.61 -4.28 8.72
CA LEU A 117 1.04 -4.94 9.90
C LEU A 117 -0.46 -4.64 10.04
N PHE A 118 -0.83 -3.36 9.96
CA PHE A 118 -2.23 -2.94 10.02
C PHE A 118 -3.06 -3.61 8.91
N HIS A 119 -2.64 -3.53 7.65
CA HIS A 119 -3.41 -4.11 6.55
C HIS A 119 -3.53 -5.63 6.64
N TYR A 120 -2.45 -6.30 7.07
CA TYR A 120 -2.49 -7.75 7.28
C TYR A 120 -3.53 -8.11 8.35
N LEU A 121 -3.47 -7.50 9.53
CA LEU A 121 -4.41 -7.76 10.62
C LEU A 121 -5.84 -7.38 10.25
N SER A 122 -6.05 -6.21 9.66
CA SER A 122 -7.34 -5.74 9.16
C SER A 122 -7.97 -6.70 8.14
N SER A 123 -7.16 -7.29 7.25
CA SER A 123 -7.62 -8.30 6.27
C SER A 123 -7.97 -9.65 6.91
N LYS A 124 -7.39 -9.95 8.09
CA LYS A 124 -7.61 -11.20 8.82
C LYS A 124 -8.53 -11.06 10.01
N ALA A 125 -9.03 -9.85 10.30
CA ALA A 125 -9.73 -9.53 11.55
C ALA A 125 -10.91 -10.47 11.83
N ASN A 126 -11.66 -10.89 10.81
CA ASN A 126 -12.79 -11.82 10.94
C ASN A 126 -12.39 -13.25 11.36
N TYR A 127 -11.11 -13.58 11.32
CA TYR A 127 -10.56 -14.89 11.69
C TYR A 127 -9.74 -14.83 12.99
N LEU A 128 -9.68 -13.67 13.63
CA LEU A 128 -9.01 -13.47 14.92
C LEU A 128 -10.05 -13.57 16.04
N ASN A 129 -9.79 -12.94 17.19
CA ASN A 129 -10.76 -12.90 18.29
C ASN A 129 -11.86 -11.84 18.04
N GLU A 130 -12.90 -11.88 18.87
CA GLU A 130 -14.08 -11.01 18.79
C GLU A 130 -13.74 -9.51 18.74
N ALA A 131 -12.74 -9.07 19.51
CA ALA A 131 -12.36 -7.66 19.52
C ALA A 131 -11.85 -7.16 18.16
N PHE A 132 -11.14 -8.01 17.40
CA PHE A 132 -10.71 -7.66 16.03
C PHE A 132 -11.88 -7.66 15.06
N SER A 133 -12.76 -8.66 15.12
CA SER A 133 -13.93 -8.72 14.24
C SER A 133 -14.88 -7.54 14.46
N ASP A 134 -15.10 -7.16 15.73
CA ASP A 134 -15.96 -6.04 16.09
C ASP A 134 -15.38 -4.70 15.63
N ALA A 135 -14.08 -4.48 15.86
CA ALA A 135 -13.41 -3.27 15.38
C ALA A 135 -13.54 -3.12 13.86
N ARG A 136 -13.40 -4.22 13.11
CA ARG A 136 -13.61 -4.23 11.66
C ARG A 136 -15.07 -3.98 11.29
N PHE A 137 -16.01 -4.70 11.91
CA PHE A 137 -17.43 -4.54 11.63
C PHE A 137 -17.89 -3.10 11.87
N ASN A 138 -17.53 -2.51 13.01
CA ASN A 138 -17.92 -1.15 13.37
C ASN A 138 -17.45 -0.11 12.34
N PHE A 139 -16.28 -0.29 11.73
CA PHE A 139 -15.81 0.63 10.69
C PHE A 139 -16.43 0.38 9.31
N TYR A 140 -16.53 -0.87 8.86
CA TYR A 140 -16.96 -1.20 7.48
C TYR A 140 -18.48 -1.37 7.29
N SER A 141 -19.22 -1.55 8.38
CA SER A 141 -20.68 -1.73 8.35
C SER A 141 -21.46 -0.46 8.71
N SER A 142 -20.77 0.66 8.92
CA SER A 142 -21.34 1.98 9.25
C SER A 142 -21.54 2.86 8.02
#